data_AF-A0A086QXM8-F1
#
_entry.id   AF-A0A086QXM8-F1
#
_cell.length_a   1.000
_cell.length_b   1.000
_cell.length_c   1.000
_cell.angle_alpha   90.00
_cell.angle_beta   90.00
_cell.angle_gamma   90.00
#
_symmetry.space_group_name_H-M   'P 1'
#
loop_
_entity.id
_entity.type
_entity.pdbx_description
1 polymer ?
#
loop_
_entity_poly.entity_id
_entity_poly.type
_entity_poly.pdbx_seq_one_letter_code
_entity_poly.pdbx_strand_id
1 'polypeptide(L)'
;GRPRVVLRWMYTCRILFRLAFCSTYFISADDIGCKVQVTCSCPRSAFVGEMHASLGPFQVDSRSRSCVLNSLARGGSRFPCCAVLEEDLAGRDGRLAASSLEADRMARREEGREFFVYVNHEEVVVTQRGGPATSSESESFLASGGVSSLLDRRWSARFSAEYPKLLLHSQHPKRFTVALSEEKVFVLDAYTRHQRDLVAVTLRSFHARAIVGASTLLDLVHSMSCTGRTPPAADEIISELEDKRVDLYVMVHSLCSELHSAVAGRLRTMRDWARVSKEKEALEEEMTSTIQAFQSQIADLANEQASTAAPSEGSCGNWNSRLLQMTDDMQAVRAQNRAYVEEIEQLKIAQNEMVMRLENERHTFQELLSKRLETLVEENRQLQAANEQLGSRLIKQVRSRNKGSRNSDVCYT
;
A
#
# COMPACT_ATOMS: atom_id res chain seq x y z
N GLY A 1 -13.90 -17.26 -22.22
CA GLY A 1 -14.05 -15.79 -22.16
C GLY A 1 -13.78 -15.34 -20.74
N ARG A 2 -12.91 -14.34 -20.54
CA ARG A 2 -12.68 -13.73 -19.21
C ARG A 2 -13.59 -12.51 -19.06
N PRO A 3 -14.02 -12.14 -17.84
CA PRO A 3 -14.85 -10.96 -17.64
C PRO A 3 -14.03 -9.72 -18.01
N ARG A 4 -14.37 -9.11 -19.15
CA ARG A 4 -14.02 -7.73 -19.45
C ARG A 4 -15.09 -6.88 -18.77
N VAL A 5 -14.71 -6.10 -17.77
CA VAL A 5 -15.56 -4.98 -17.34
C VAL A 5 -15.30 -3.86 -18.34
N VAL A 6 -16.08 -3.84 -19.42
CA VAL A 6 -16.07 -2.72 -20.38
C VAL A 6 -17.01 -1.66 -19.82
N LEU A 7 -16.48 -0.75 -19.00
CA LEU A 7 -17.20 0.48 -18.67
C LEU A 7 -17.00 1.46 -19.83
N ARG A 8 -17.91 1.39 -20.80
CA ARG A 8 -17.88 2.24 -22.00
C ARG A 8 -18.45 3.61 -21.68
N TRP A 9 -17.68 4.47 -21.02
CA TRP A 9 -18.10 5.86 -20.81
C TRP A 9 -16.91 6.84 -20.84
N MET A 10 -17.13 8.03 -21.40
CA MET A 10 -16.16 9.13 -21.50
C MET A 10 -16.00 9.84 -20.15
N TYR A 11 -15.36 9.22 -19.15
CA TYR A 11 -15.15 9.87 -17.85
C TYR A 11 -13.75 9.61 -17.26
N THR A 12 -13.27 10.58 -16.51
CA THR A 12 -12.08 10.49 -15.65
C THR A 12 -12.42 9.65 -14.42
N CYS A 13 -11.86 8.44 -14.38
CA CYS A 13 -12.00 7.50 -13.28
C CYS A 13 -10.93 7.80 -12.23
N ARG A 14 -11.27 7.87 -10.94
CA ARG A 14 -10.30 7.94 -9.84
C ARG A 14 -10.42 6.65 -9.02
N ILE A 15 -9.37 5.85 -9.01
CA ILE A 15 -9.27 4.64 -8.17
C ILE A 15 -8.41 4.98 -6.95
N LEU A 16 -8.99 4.80 -5.76
CA LEU A 16 -8.44 5.36 -4.52
C LEU A 16 -7.12 4.71 -4.03
N PHE A 17 -6.67 3.62 -4.65
CA PHE A 17 -5.38 2.99 -4.33
C PHE A 17 -4.24 3.32 -5.32
N ARG A 18 -4.55 3.80 -6.52
CA ARG A 18 -3.57 4.30 -7.50
C ARG A 18 -4.31 5.29 -8.39
N LEU A 19 -3.91 6.56 -8.37
CA LEU A 19 -4.43 7.64 -9.22
C LEU A 19 -4.29 7.27 -10.71
N ALA A 20 -5.25 6.49 -11.23
CA ALA A 20 -5.28 6.02 -12.61
C ALA A 20 -6.41 6.75 -13.34
N PHE A 21 -6.06 7.81 -14.07
CA PHE A 21 -6.99 8.55 -14.93
C PHE A 21 -7.21 7.79 -16.24
N CYS A 22 -8.09 6.79 -16.25
CA CYS A 22 -8.42 6.05 -17.47
C CYS A 22 -9.87 5.55 -17.45
N SER A 23 -10.51 5.50 -18.61
CA SER A 23 -11.85 4.91 -18.76
C SER A 23 -11.84 3.38 -18.60
N THR A 24 -10.66 2.76 -18.57
CA THR A 24 -10.50 1.30 -18.42
C THR A 24 -9.50 0.97 -17.32
N TYR A 25 -9.90 0.09 -16.40
CA TYR A 25 -9.05 -0.45 -15.34
C TYR A 25 -8.84 -1.95 -15.52
N PHE A 26 -7.61 -2.40 -15.40
CA PHE A 26 -7.23 -3.79 -15.59
C PHE A 26 -6.87 -4.44 -14.24
N ILE A 27 -7.78 -5.27 -13.70
CA ILE A 27 -7.64 -6.00 -12.42
C ILE A 27 -6.41 -6.91 -12.41
N SER A 28 -5.44 -6.60 -11.57
CA SER A 28 -4.13 -7.25 -11.42
C SER A 28 -4.03 -8.05 -10.12
N ALA A 29 -2.88 -8.68 -9.87
CA ALA A 29 -2.64 -9.35 -8.59
C ALA A 29 -2.60 -8.38 -7.38
N ASP A 30 -2.44 -7.07 -7.60
CA ASP A 30 -2.50 -6.05 -6.53
C ASP A 30 -3.94 -5.80 -6.04
N ASP A 31 -4.95 -6.22 -6.80
CA ASP A 31 -6.35 -5.97 -6.46
C ASP A 31 -6.98 -7.11 -5.64
N ILE A 32 -6.25 -8.22 -5.45
CA ILE A 32 -6.73 -9.40 -4.71
C ILE A 32 -6.92 -9.03 -3.24
N GLY A 33 -8.11 -9.29 -2.71
CA GLY A 33 -8.53 -8.90 -1.36
C GLY A 33 -8.97 -7.44 -1.22
N CYS A 34 -8.74 -6.59 -2.23
CA CYS A 34 -9.08 -5.18 -2.19
C CYS A 34 -10.46 -4.89 -2.79
N LYS A 35 -11.11 -3.84 -2.30
CA LYS A 35 -12.26 -3.21 -2.97
C LYS A 35 -11.77 -2.04 -3.80
N VAL A 36 -12.03 -2.07 -5.10
CA VAL A 36 -11.72 -0.98 -6.03
C VAL A 36 -12.89 -0.01 -6.01
N GLN A 37 -12.66 1.19 -5.48
CA GLN A 37 -13.60 2.29 -5.57
C GLN A 37 -13.37 3.08 -6.85
N VAL A 38 -14.45 3.33 -7.58
CA VAL A 38 -14.48 4.10 -8.82
C VAL A 38 -15.24 5.38 -8.54
N THR A 39 -14.57 6.52 -8.67
CA THR A 39 -15.23 7.84 -8.66
C THR A 39 -15.23 8.41 -10.07
N CYS A 40 -16.42 8.75 -10.55
CA CYS A 40 -16.63 9.43 -11.83
C CYS A 40 -17.14 10.85 -11.57
N SER A 41 -16.47 11.85 -12.14
CA SER A 41 -16.93 13.24 -12.17
C SER A 41 -17.10 13.69 -13.63
N CYS A 42 -18.18 14.43 -13.92
CA CYS A 42 -18.46 14.95 -15.25
C CYS A 42 -18.02 16.42 -15.33
N PRO A 43 -16.92 16.76 -16.03
CA PRO A 43 -16.43 18.13 -16.09
C PRO A 43 -17.27 19.06 -17.00
N ARG A 44 -18.24 18.52 -17.76
CA ARG A 44 -18.98 19.25 -18.81
C ARG A 44 -20.47 19.47 -18.54
N SER A 45 -20.98 19.07 -17.38
CA SER A 45 -22.39 19.31 -17.04
C SER A 45 -22.51 20.36 -15.94
N ALA A 46 -23.53 21.22 -16.03
CA ALA A 46 -23.88 22.18 -14.97
C ALA A 46 -24.23 21.50 -13.63
N PHE A 47 -24.35 20.17 -13.62
CA PHE A 47 -24.45 19.35 -12.42
C PHE A 47 -23.05 18.90 -11.98
N VAL A 48 -22.62 19.40 -10.81
CA VAL A 48 -21.49 18.85 -10.07
C VAL A 48 -22.00 17.62 -9.32
N GLY A 49 -21.68 16.44 -9.83
CA GLY A 49 -22.03 15.17 -9.19
C GLY A 49 -20.87 14.20 -9.29
N GLU A 50 -20.47 13.63 -8.14
CA GLU A 50 -19.57 12.49 -8.09
C GLU A 50 -20.40 11.21 -7.98
N MET A 51 -20.17 10.26 -8.88
CA MET A 51 -20.74 8.92 -8.77
C MET A 51 -19.68 7.97 -8.22
N HIS A 52 -19.99 7.30 -7.13
CA HIS A 52 -19.14 6.27 -6.54
C HIS A 52 -19.69 4.88 -6.85
N ALA A 53 -18.81 3.98 -7.29
CA ALA A 53 -19.08 2.55 -7.37
C ALA A 53 -17.96 1.78 -6.67
N SER A 54 -18.25 0.58 -6.16
CA SER A 54 -17.24 -0.30 -5.59
C SER A 54 -17.30 -1.68 -6.25
N LEU A 55 -16.13 -2.25 -6.53
CA LEU A 55 -15.95 -3.59 -7.10
C LEU A 55 -15.05 -4.41 -6.17
N GLY A 56 -15.41 -5.67 -5.90
CA GLY A 56 -14.63 -6.59 -5.08
C GLY A 56 -15.29 -6.96 -3.74
N PRO A 57 -14.58 -7.71 -2.86
CA PRO A 57 -13.17 -8.06 -2.96
C PRO A 57 -12.87 -9.06 -4.10
N PHE A 58 -11.73 -8.90 -4.77
CA PHE A 58 -11.29 -9.84 -5.80
C PHE A 58 -10.59 -11.05 -5.18
N GLN A 59 -10.81 -12.23 -5.76
CA GLN A 59 -10.16 -13.47 -5.36
C GLN A 59 -9.20 -13.93 -6.46
N VAL A 60 -8.24 -14.76 -6.08
CA VAL A 60 -7.38 -15.49 -7.03
C VAL A 60 -8.29 -16.38 -7.90
N ASP A 61 -8.09 -16.35 -9.22
CA ASP A 61 -8.85 -17.23 -10.10
C ASP A 61 -8.45 -18.70 -9.89
N SER A 62 -9.37 -19.64 -10.16
CA SER A 62 -9.17 -21.07 -9.90
C SER A 62 -7.93 -21.67 -10.56
N ARG A 63 -7.57 -21.18 -11.75
CA ARG A 63 -6.37 -21.63 -12.46
C ARG A 63 -5.10 -21.14 -11.77
N SER A 64 -5.01 -19.86 -11.47
CA SER A 64 -3.87 -19.29 -10.73
C SER A 64 -3.73 -19.95 -9.36
N ARG A 65 -4.84 -20.17 -8.64
CA ARG A 65 -4.87 -20.87 -7.34
C ARG A 65 -4.27 -22.27 -7.45
N SER A 66 -4.73 -23.06 -8.42
CA SER A 66 -4.23 -24.41 -8.65
C SER A 66 -2.73 -24.42 -8.98
N CYS A 67 -2.25 -23.46 -9.79
CA CYS A 67 -0.83 -23.32 -10.07
C CYS A 67 -0.02 -23.04 -8.79
N VAL A 68 -0.48 -22.11 -7.96
CA VAL A 68 0.22 -21.72 -6.72
C VAL A 68 0.23 -22.84 -5.69
N LEU A 69 -0.88 -23.57 -5.52
CA LEU A 69 -0.93 -24.74 -4.63
C LEU A 69 0.05 -25.82 -5.08
N ASN A 70 0.13 -26.09 -6.38
CA ASN A 70 1.12 -27.01 -6.94
C ASN A 70 2.56 -26.51 -6.71
N SER A 71 2.81 -25.21 -6.84
CA SER A 71 4.11 -24.60 -6.51
C SER A 71 4.47 -24.82 -5.04
N LEU A 72 3.53 -24.55 -4.13
CA LEU A 72 3.69 -24.71 -2.68
C LEU A 72 3.95 -26.16 -2.29
N ALA A 73 3.31 -27.12 -2.95
CA ALA A 73 3.53 -28.55 -2.74
C ALA A 73 4.88 -29.03 -3.28
N ARG A 74 5.32 -28.49 -4.42
CA ARG A 74 6.61 -28.83 -5.06
C ARG A 74 7.82 -28.10 -4.44
N GLY A 75 7.58 -27.13 -3.57
CA GLY A 75 8.62 -26.32 -2.93
C GLY A 75 9.15 -25.15 -3.78
N GLY A 76 8.52 -24.86 -4.92
CA GLY A 76 8.83 -23.68 -5.73
C GLY A 76 8.25 -23.67 -7.15
N SER A 77 8.56 -22.63 -7.90
CA SER A 77 8.21 -22.46 -9.32
C SER A 77 9.18 -21.58 -10.07
N ARG A 78 9.30 -21.84 -11.38
CA ARG A 78 10.19 -21.12 -12.30
C ARG A 78 9.36 -20.34 -13.30
N PHE A 79 9.68 -19.07 -13.47
CA PHE A 79 9.05 -18.17 -14.41
C PHE A 79 10.08 -17.60 -15.39
N PRO A 80 10.00 -17.94 -16.68
CA PRO A 80 10.84 -17.31 -17.69
C PRO A 80 10.34 -15.90 -18.01
N CYS A 81 11.26 -14.95 -18.12
CA CYS A 81 11.01 -13.52 -18.29
C CYS A 81 12.09 -12.90 -19.19
N CYS A 82 11.83 -11.70 -19.70
CA CYS A 82 12.78 -10.93 -20.49
C CYS A 82 13.20 -9.66 -19.73
N ALA A 83 14.44 -9.20 -19.93
CA ALA A 83 14.80 -7.85 -19.51
C ALA A 83 14.02 -6.80 -20.30
N VAL A 84 13.70 -5.69 -19.64
CA VAL A 84 13.17 -4.50 -20.31
C VAL A 84 14.29 -3.85 -21.12
N LEU A 85 14.01 -3.52 -22.39
CA LEU A 85 14.94 -2.78 -23.26
C LEU A 85 15.02 -1.31 -22.80
N GLU A 86 16.22 -0.73 -22.79
CA GLU A 86 16.44 0.66 -22.32
C GLU A 86 15.60 1.70 -23.09
N GLU A 87 15.26 1.45 -24.35
CA GLU A 87 14.39 2.34 -25.15
C GLU A 87 12.97 2.48 -24.56
N ASP A 88 12.47 1.43 -23.89
CA ASP A 88 11.17 1.46 -23.20
C ASP A 88 11.20 2.16 -21.84
N LEU A 89 12.39 2.44 -21.29
CA LEU A 89 12.56 3.20 -20.06
C LEU A 89 12.59 4.71 -20.33
N ALA A 90 12.94 5.13 -21.56
CA ALA A 90 13.06 6.54 -21.96
C ALA A 90 11.79 7.11 -22.64
N GLY A 91 10.78 6.31 -22.96
CA GLY A 91 9.71 6.70 -23.88
C GLY A 91 8.39 7.18 -23.28
N ARG A 92 8.32 8.43 -22.76
CA ARG A 92 7.13 9.29 -22.94
C ARG A 92 7.36 10.79 -22.69
N ASP A 93 8.26 11.38 -23.47
CA ASP A 93 8.12 12.76 -23.96
C ASP A 93 8.82 12.87 -25.32
N GLY A 94 8.05 12.87 -26.43
CA GLY A 94 8.59 13.21 -27.75
C GLY A 94 8.23 12.30 -28.93
N ARG A 95 7.13 12.65 -29.61
CA ARG A 95 6.88 12.61 -31.07
C ARG A 95 7.09 11.32 -31.91
N LEU A 96 5.94 10.86 -32.43
CA LEU A 96 5.59 10.50 -33.82
C LEU A 96 6.59 9.74 -34.73
N ALA A 97 6.10 8.58 -35.17
CA ALA A 97 6.22 7.97 -36.51
C ALA A 97 7.57 7.35 -36.93
N ALA A 98 7.61 6.02 -36.95
CA ALA A 98 8.28 5.26 -38.00
C ALA A 98 7.60 3.89 -38.19
N SER A 99 7.72 3.37 -39.40
CA SER A 99 6.82 2.45 -40.10
C SER A 99 6.85 0.97 -39.69
N SER A 100 5.70 0.33 -39.90
CA SER A 100 5.33 -1.10 -39.75
C SER A 100 6.22 -2.15 -40.47
N LEU A 101 7.40 -1.79 -40.96
CA LEU A 101 8.35 -2.69 -41.64
C LEU A 101 9.63 -2.96 -40.83
N GLU A 102 9.88 -2.19 -39.76
CA GLU A 102 10.99 -2.49 -38.82
C GLU A 102 10.59 -3.49 -37.72
N ALA A 103 9.30 -3.64 -37.43
CA ALA A 103 8.80 -4.59 -36.42
C ALA A 103 9.18 -6.05 -36.73
N ASP A 104 9.23 -6.43 -38.01
CA ASP A 104 9.52 -7.81 -38.43
C ASP A 104 11.03 -8.10 -38.58
N ARG A 105 11.86 -7.04 -38.71
CA ARG A 105 13.33 -7.13 -38.63
C ARG A 105 13.84 -7.03 -37.19
N MET A 106 13.12 -6.35 -36.29
CA MET A 106 13.42 -6.32 -34.85
C MET A 106 13.09 -7.63 -34.14
N ALA A 107 12.02 -8.34 -34.55
CA ALA A 107 11.68 -9.67 -34.04
C ALA A 107 12.81 -10.73 -34.21
N ARG A 108 13.79 -10.50 -35.10
CA ARG A 108 14.96 -11.36 -35.31
C ARG A 108 16.24 -10.90 -34.60
N ARG A 109 16.21 -9.75 -33.93
CA ARG A 109 17.30 -9.24 -33.06
C ARG A 109 16.97 -9.35 -31.57
N GLU A 110 15.81 -9.91 -31.23
CA GLU A 110 15.22 -10.07 -29.90
C GLU A 110 15.83 -11.21 -29.05
N GLU A 111 17.16 -11.35 -29.00
CA GLU A 111 17.83 -12.08 -27.90
C GLU A 111 18.11 -11.09 -26.75
N GLY A 112 17.04 -10.43 -26.29
CA GLY A 112 17.05 -9.70 -25.03
C GLY A 112 17.27 -10.70 -23.90
N ARG A 113 18.42 -10.62 -23.25
CA ARG A 113 18.89 -11.45 -22.11
C ARG A 113 17.73 -12.15 -21.39
N GLU A 114 17.61 -13.46 -21.55
CA GLU A 114 16.56 -14.26 -20.92
C GLU A 114 16.81 -14.33 -19.41
N PHE A 115 15.80 -13.99 -18.61
CA PHE A 115 15.83 -14.10 -17.16
C PHE A 115 14.90 -15.22 -16.69
N PHE A 116 15.27 -15.89 -15.61
CA PHE A 116 14.38 -16.81 -14.90
C PHE A 116 14.23 -16.35 -13.46
N VAL A 117 12.99 -16.19 -13.03
CA VAL A 117 12.63 -15.95 -11.64
C VAL A 117 12.19 -17.26 -11.03
N TYR A 118 12.96 -17.77 -10.07
CA TYR A 118 12.61 -18.91 -9.25
C TYR A 118 12.06 -18.42 -7.93
N VAL A 119 10.83 -18.82 -7.61
CA VAL A 119 10.21 -18.57 -6.31
C VAL A 119 10.22 -19.91 -5.57
N ASN A 120 11.12 -20.08 -4.60
CA ASN A 120 11.22 -21.28 -3.79
C ASN A 120 10.59 -21.08 -2.41
N HIS A 121 10.60 -22.11 -1.58
CA HIS A 121 10.08 -22.07 -0.21
C HIS A 121 10.82 -21.12 0.74
N GLU A 122 12.13 -20.95 0.57
CA GLU A 122 12.97 -20.11 1.46
C GLU A 122 13.51 -18.83 0.80
N GLU A 123 13.69 -18.84 -0.52
CA GLU A 123 14.32 -17.74 -1.24
C GLU A 123 13.72 -17.53 -2.63
N VAL A 124 13.89 -16.31 -3.13
CA VAL A 124 13.68 -15.97 -4.54
C VAL A 124 15.03 -15.85 -5.21
N VAL A 125 15.19 -16.50 -6.36
CA VAL A 125 16.40 -16.49 -7.17
C VAL A 125 16.09 -15.91 -8.54
N VAL A 126 16.86 -14.92 -8.96
CA VAL A 126 16.85 -14.41 -10.33
C VAL A 126 18.11 -14.90 -11.01
N THR A 127 17.96 -15.57 -12.16
CA THR A 127 19.10 -15.96 -12.99
C THR A 127 19.00 -15.31 -14.36
N GLN A 128 20.10 -14.77 -14.86
CA GLN A 128 20.21 -14.30 -16.23
C GLN A 128 20.92 -15.38 -17.04
N ARG A 129 20.33 -15.78 -18.16
CA ARG A 129 20.98 -16.70 -19.11
C ARG A 129 22.10 -15.97 -19.84
N GLY A 130 23.30 -16.55 -19.83
CA GLY A 130 24.44 -16.03 -20.60
C GLY A 130 24.20 -16.18 -22.11
N GLY A 131 24.17 -15.07 -22.84
CA GLY A 131 24.32 -15.08 -24.30
C GLY A 131 25.78 -15.38 -24.70
N PRO A 132 26.05 -15.77 -25.96
CA PRO A 132 27.41 -16.02 -26.42
C PRO A 132 28.26 -14.77 -26.18
N ALA A 133 29.37 -14.94 -25.48
CA ALA A 133 30.27 -13.86 -25.12
C ALA A 133 30.72 -13.08 -26.37
N THR A 134 30.28 -11.83 -26.50
CA THR A 134 31.05 -10.85 -27.28
C THR A 134 32.26 -10.50 -26.42
N SER A 135 33.40 -11.09 -26.78
CA SER A 135 34.70 -10.89 -26.16
C SER A 135 35.11 -9.42 -26.15
N SER A 136 34.98 -8.80 -24.99
CA SER A 136 35.74 -7.68 -24.44
C SER A 136 35.30 -7.67 -22.98
N GLU A 137 36.03 -8.28 -22.05
CA GLU A 137 37.23 -7.70 -21.48
C GLU A 137 38.13 -8.78 -20.87
N SER A 138 39.41 -8.46 -20.87
CA SER A 138 40.58 -9.28 -20.55
C SER A 138 40.70 -9.64 -19.07
N GLU A 139 41.14 -10.88 -18.82
CA GLU A 139 41.92 -11.39 -17.67
C GLU A 139 41.34 -11.23 -16.25
N SER A 140 41.10 -12.32 -15.52
CA SER A 140 42.18 -13.06 -14.86
C SER A 140 41.80 -14.52 -14.59
N PHE A 141 42.74 -15.38 -14.94
CA PHE A 141 42.72 -16.84 -14.86
C PHE A 141 43.31 -17.30 -13.51
N LEU A 142 42.86 -18.50 -13.06
CA LEU A 142 43.35 -19.36 -11.97
C LEU A 142 42.61 -19.32 -10.62
N ALA A 143 41.70 -20.28 -10.42
CA ALA A 143 41.84 -21.32 -9.37
C ALA A 143 40.70 -22.37 -9.39
N SER A 144 41.10 -23.64 -9.53
CA SER A 144 40.44 -24.87 -9.06
C SER A 144 39.03 -25.27 -9.55
N GLY A 145 39.04 -26.20 -10.52
CA GLY A 145 38.32 -27.49 -10.44
C GLY A 145 36.83 -27.48 -10.11
N GLY A 146 35.99 -27.26 -11.11
CA GLY A 146 34.55 -27.56 -11.07
C GLY A 146 33.86 -27.21 -12.39
N VAL A 147 33.56 -28.23 -13.19
CA VAL A 147 32.60 -28.26 -14.32
C VAL A 147 31.91 -26.92 -14.67
N SER A 148 32.33 -26.33 -15.79
CA SER A 148 31.67 -25.28 -16.57
C SER A 148 30.27 -24.83 -16.13
N SER A 149 30.17 -23.85 -15.21
CA SER A 149 28.97 -23.01 -15.04
C SER A 149 29.01 -21.88 -16.07
N LEU A 150 28.87 -22.22 -17.35
CA LEU A 150 28.96 -21.27 -18.47
C LEU A 150 27.84 -20.21 -18.37
N LEU A 151 28.18 -19.08 -17.75
CA LEU A 151 27.68 -17.72 -17.91
C LEU A 151 26.29 -17.33 -17.37
N ASP A 152 25.68 -18.11 -16.49
CA ASP A 152 24.43 -17.68 -15.84
C ASP A 152 24.72 -16.85 -14.58
N ARG A 153 24.40 -15.54 -14.63
CA ARG A 153 24.48 -14.69 -13.43
C ARG A 153 23.32 -15.02 -12.50
N ARG A 154 23.59 -15.30 -11.23
CA ARG A 154 22.58 -15.68 -10.22
C ARG A 154 22.57 -14.69 -9.07
N TRP A 155 21.37 -14.23 -8.71
CA TRP A 155 21.12 -13.41 -7.52
C TRP A 155 20.01 -14.06 -6.72
N SER A 156 20.14 -14.11 -5.39
CA SER A 156 19.07 -14.60 -4.53
C SER A 156 18.86 -13.73 -3.30
N ALA A 157 17.65 -13.81 -2.75
CA ALA A 157 17.28 -13.24 -1.47
C ALA A 157 16.33 -14.19 -0.73
N ARG A 158 16.65 -14.47 0.53
CA ARG A 158 15.75 -15.18 1.45
C ARG A 158 14.58 -14.28 1.84
N PHE A 159 13.44 -14.91 2.11
CA PHE A 159 12.29 -14.19 2.64
C PHE A 159 12.63 -13.54 3.99
N SER A 160 12.34 -12.26 4.11
CA SER A 160 12.59 -11.41 5.29
C SER A 160 11.46 -10.40 5.42
N ALA A 161 11.40 -9.62 6.49
CA ALA A 161 10.33 -8.63 6.65
C ALA A 161 10.24 -7.62 5.48
N GLU A 162 11.37 -7.33 4.83
CA GLU A 162 11.46 -6.29 3.81
C GLU A 162 11.64 -6.83 2.38
N TYR A 163 12.42 -7.89 2.18
CA TYR A 163 12.76 -8.44 0.87
C TYR A 163 12.40 -9.92 0.78
N PRO A 164 12.12 -10.44 -0.43
CA PRO A 164 12.08 -9.74 -1.73
C PRO A 164 10.77 -8.97 -1.97
N LYS A 165 10.85 -7.83 -2.69
CA LYS A 165 9.69 -7.00 -3.06
C LYS A 165 9.33 -7.23 -4.52
N LEU A 166 8.03 -7.26 -4.83
CA LEU A 166 7.52 -7.32 -6.19
C LEU A 166 6.50 -6.22 -6.44
N LEU A 167 6.78 -5.37 -7.43
CA LEU A 167 5.94 -4.25 -7.84
C LEU A 167 5.42 -4.48 -9.26
N LEU A 168 4.11 -4.46 -9.43
CA LEU A 168 3.50 -4.53 -10.76
C LEU A 168 3.47 -3.15 -11.40
N HIS A 169 3.81 -3.08 -12.68
CA HIS A 169 3.66 -1.84 -13.44
C HIS A 169 2.17 -1.54 -13.67
N SER A 170 1.75 -0.31 -13.37
CA SER A 170 0.35 0.12 -13.46
C SER A 170 -0.15 0.21 -14.91
N GLN A 171 0.69 0.71 -15.81
CA GLN A 171 0.34 0.91 -17.24
C GLN A 171 0.72 -0.27 -18.14
N HIS A 172 1.88 -0.91 -17.91
CA HIS A 172 2.37 -1.99 -18.77
C HIS A 172 1.84 -3.36 -18.29
N PRO A 173 1.08 -4.10 -19.11
CA PRO A 173 0.37 -5.30 -18.66
C PRO A 173 1.30 -6.49 -18.37
N LYS A 174 2.55 -6.45 -18.83
CA LYS A 174 3.54 -7.54 -18.69
C LYS A 174 4.69 -7.22 -17.74
N ARG A 175 4.88 -5.94 -17.41
CA ARG A 175 6.06 -5.44 -16.69
C ARG A 175 5.89 -5.51 -15.19
N PHE A 176 6.96 -5.89 -14.51
CA PHE A 176 7.05 -5.91 -13.07
C PHE A 176 8.50 -5.71 -12.62
N THR A 177 8.66 -5.26 -11.38
CA THR A 177 9.97 -5.05 -10.77
C THR A 177 10.14 -6.02 -9.60
N VAL A 178 11.26 -6.74 -9.57
CA VAL A 178 11.66 -7.59 -8.45
C VAL A 178 12.88 -6.97 -7.78
N ALA A 179 12.75 -6.60 -6.51
CA ALA A 179 13.87 -6.15 -5.70
C ALA A 179 14.25 -7.25 -4.72
N LEU A 180 15.49 -7.74 -4.82
CA LEU A 180 16.08 -8.73 -3.91
C LEU A 180 16.80 -8.05 -2.73
N SER A 181 17.32 -6.84 -2.97
CA SER A 181 17.88 -5.93 -1.96
C SER A 181 17.77 -4.49 -2.48
N GLU A 182 18.25 -3.50 -1.72
CA GLU A 182 18.31 -2.10 -2.18
C GLU A 182 19.12 -1.93 -3.46
N GLU A 183 20.23 -2.67 -3.59
CA GLU A 183 21.13 -2.60 -4.75
C GLU A 183 20.69 -3.50 -5.91
N LYS A 184 19.94 -4.56 -5.63
CA LYS A 184 19.59 -5.61 -6.62
C LYS A 184 18.14 -5.51 -7.02
N VAL A 185 17.87 -4.66 -8.01
CA VAL A 185 16.53 -4.41 -8.55
C VAL A 185 16.49 -4.78 -10.03
N PHE A 186 15.51 -5.60 -10.41
CA PHE A 186 15.34 -6.10 -11.76
C PHE A 186 13.97 -5.66 -12.30
N VAL A 187 13.96 -4.94 -13.41
CA VAL A 187 12.73 -4.64 -14.16
C VAL A 187 12.60 -5.67 -15.28
N LEU A 188 11.55 -6.48 -15.22
CA LEU A 188 11.36 -7.64 -16.10
C LEU A 188 9.99 -7.56 -16.79
N ASP A 189 9.92 -8.11 -18.00
CA ASP A 189 8.68 -8.35 -18.72
C ASP A 189 8.37 -9.86 -18.73
N ALA A 190 7.19 -10.24 -18.26
CA ALA A 190 6.68 -11.59 -18.43
C ALA A 190 6.13 -11.77 -19.85
N TYR A 191 6.03 -13.00 -20.35
CA TYR A 191 5.47 -13.23 -21.69
C TYR A 191 3.99 -12.85 -21.79
N THR A 192 3.25 -13.01 -20.68
CA THR A 192 1.84 -12.65 -20.59
C THR A 192 1.52 -11.93 -19.29
N ARG A 193 0.46 -11.13 -19.31
CA ARG A 193 -0.11 -10.50 -18.10
C ARG A 193 -0.47 -11.51 -17.03
N HIS A 194 -1.04 -12.65 -17.44
CA HIS A 194 -1.38 -13.72 -16.52
C HIS A 194 -0.14 -14.32 -15.86
N GLN A 195 0.96 -14.50 -16.60
CA GLN A 195 2.22 -14.97 -16.03
C GLN A 195 2.80 -13.94 -15.05
N ARG A 196 2.78 -12.64 -15.40
CA ARG A 196 3.16 -11.55 -14.49
C ARG A 196 2.38 -11.62 -13.17
N ASP A 197 1.06 -11.73 -13.27
CA ASP A 197 0.19 -11.81 -12.09
C ASP A 197 0.42 -13.12 -11.32
N LEU A 198 0.69 -14.24 -12.01
CA LEU A 198 1.00 -15.52 -11.37
C LEU A 198 2.35 -15.48 -10.63
N VAL A 199 3.38 -14.83 -11.18
CA VAL A 199 4.65 -14.58 -10.48
C VAL A 199 4.39 -13.81 -9.19
N ALA A 200 3.59 -12.73 -9.28
CA ALA A 200 3.23 -11.91 -8.13
C ALA A 200 2.50 -12.70 -7.05
N VAL A 201 1.44 -13.42 -7.41
CA VAL A 201 0.67 -14.24 -6.47
C VAL A 201 1.57 -15.31 -5.85
N THR A 202 2.37 -16.01 -6.65
CA THR A 202 3.25 -17.07 -6.15
C THR A 202 4.27 -16.51 -5.16
N LEU A 203 4.98 -15.43 -5.52
CA LEU A 203 5.97 -14.80 -4.62
C LEU A 203 5.32 -14.35 -3.32
N ARG A 204 4.16 -13.68 -3.39
CA ARG A 204 3.43 -13.21 -2.21
C ARG A 204 2.97 -14.37 -1.32
N SER A 205 2.50 -15.46 -1.92
CA SER A 205 2.07 -16.65 -1.18
C SER A 205 3.22 -17.31 -0.42
N PHE A 206 4.37 -17.47 -1.09
CA PHE A 206 5.57 -18.03 -0.46
C PHE A 206 6.13 -17.10 0.63
N HIS A 207 6.13 -15.79 0.36
CA HIS A 207 6.62 -14.79 1.31
C HIS A 207 5.74 -14.74 2.57
N ALA A 208 4.42 -14.69 2.42
CA ALA A 208 3.49 -14.76 3.56
C ALA A 208 3.64 -16.06 4.32
N ARG A 209 3.80 -17.21 3.65
CA ARG A 209 4.05 -18.49 4.33
C ARG A 209 5.36 -18.52 5.11
N ALA A 210 6.40 -17.84 4.61
CA ALA A 210 7.68 -17.75 5.32
C ALA A 210 7.59 -16.85 6.57
N ILE A 211 6.72 -15.84 6.56
CA ILE A 211 6.53 -14.90 7.68
C ILE A 211 5.50 -15.43 8.69
N VAL A 212 4.43 -16.07 8.23
CA VAL A 212 3.35 -16.60 9.07
C VAL A 212 3.76 -17.97 9.60
N GLY A 213 4.16 -18.03 10.87
CA GLY A 213 4.43 -19.29 11.56
C GLY A 213 3.21 -20.23 11.56
N ALA A 214 3.46 -21.54 11.59
CA ALA A 214 2.40 -22.54 11.60
C ALA A 214 1.39 -22.36 12.76
N SER A 215 1.82 -21.77 13.88
CA SER A 215 0.97 -21.46 15.05
C SER A 215 -0.13 -20.44 14.76
N THR A 216 0.18 -19.34 14.05
CA THR A 216 -0.82 -18.31 13.70
C THR A 216 -1.85 -18.79 12.68
N LEU A 217 -1.47 -19.72 11.79
CA LEU A 217 -2.43 -20.38 10.91
C LEU A 217 -3.36 -21.31 11.70
N LEU A 218 -2.85 -22.05 12.69
CA LEU A 218 -3.64 -22.95 13.53
C LEU A 218 -4.63 -22.20 14.44
N ASP A 219 -4.27 -21.02 14.95
CA ASP A 219 -5.18 -20.16 15.72
C ASP A 219 -6.31 -19.60 14.83
N LEU A 220 -6.00 -19.27 13.56
CA LEU A 220 -7.01 -18.86 12.58
C LEU A 220 -7.97 -20.02 12.24
N VAL A 221 -7.45 -21.25 12.14
CA VAL A 221 -8.27 -22.47 11.98
C VAL A 221 -9.20 -22.69 13.17
N HIS A 222 -8.70 -22.53 14.40
CA HIS A 222 -9.50 -22.68 15.61
C HIS A 222 -10.64 -21.65 15.71
N SER A 223 -10.39 -20.40 15.30
CA SER A 223 -11.42 -19.35 15.32
C SER A 223 -12.52 -19.54 14.27
N MET A 224 -12.19 -20.11 13.10
CA MET A 224 -13.15 -20.39 12.02
C MET A 224 -14.04 -21.61 12.31
N SER A 225 -13.56 -22.62 13.05
CA SER A 225 -14.37 -23.78 13.45
C SER A 225 -15.43 -23.47 14.51
N CYS A 226 -15.41 -22.28 15.13
CA CYS A 226 -16.38 -21.86 16.13
C CYS A 226 -17.71 -21.32 15.54
N THR A 227 -17.85 -21.23 14.22
CA THR A 227 -19.08 -20.73 13.58
C THR A 227 -20.13 -21.83 13.37
N GLY A 228 -20.65 -22.41 14.45
CA GLY A 228 -21.98 -23.06 14.62
C GLY A 228 -22.67 -23.88 13.51
N ARG A 229 -22.06 -24.20 12.37
CA ARG A 229 -22.59 -25.10 11.35
C ARG A 229 -22.12 -26.51 11.65
N THR A 230 -23.00 -27.49 11.38
CA THR A 230 -22.71 -28.93 11.42
C THR A 230 -21.28 -29.22 11.00
N PRO A 231 -20.49 -29.97 11.81
CA PRO A 231 -19.07 -30.18 11.53
C PRO A 231 -18.95 -30.75 10.11
N PRO A 232 -18.37 -30.00 9.16
CA PRO A 232 -18.05 -30.57 7.87
C PRO A 232 -17.08 -31.73 8.10
N ALA A 233 -17.12 -32.75 7.25
CA ALA A 233 -16.12 -33.81 7.33
C ALA A 233 -14.72 -33.16 7.34
N ALA A 234 -13.79 -33.68 8.14
CA ALA A 234 -12.46 -33.07 8.28
C ALA A 234 -11.80 -32.80 6.91
N ASP A 235 -12.08 -33.67 5.92
CA ASP A 235 -11.63 -33.55 4.54
C ASP A 235 -12.22 -32.35 3.78
N GLU A 236 -13.49 -32.00 4.01
CA GLU A 236 -14.13 -30.80 3.41
C GLU A 236 -13.59 -29.51 4.03
N ILE A 237 -13.36 -29.49 5.34
CA ILE A 237 -12.72 -28.35 6.02
C ILE A 237 -11.31 -28.18 5.49
N ILE A 238 -10.53 -29.26 5.39
CA ILE A 238 -9.15 -29.20 4.89
C ILE A 238 -9.15 -28.72 3.44
N SER A 239 -10.04 -29.22 2.58
CA SER A 239 -10.13 -28.79 1.17
C SER A 239 -10.56 -27.34 1.02
N GLU A 240 -11.58 -26.87 1.75
CA GLU A 240 -12.05 -25.48 1.68
C GLU A 240 -11.02 -24.50 2.26
N LEU A 241 -10.30 -24.93 3.30
CA LEU A 241 -9.22 -24.17 3.90
C LEU A 241 -7.99 -24.14 2.98
N GLU A 242 -7.65 -25.23 2.30
CA GLU A 242 -6.62 -25.28 1.26
C GLU A 242 -6.97 -24.36 0.09
N ASP A 243 -8.23 -24.28 -0.30
CA ASP A 243 -8.71 -23.39 -1.37
C ASP A 243 -8.61 -21.91 -0.98
N LYS A 244 -8.95 -21.54 0.26
CA LYS A 244 -8.91 -20.14 0.73
C LYS A 244 -7.52 -19.68 1.21
N ARG A 245 -6.60 -20.62 1.48
CA ARG A 245 -5.23 -20.31 1.96
C ARG A 245 -4.48 -19.39 1.02
N VAL A 246 -4.60 -19.56 -0.30
CA VAL A 246 -3.88 -18.72 -1.27
C VAL A 246 -4.35 -17.28 -1.19
N ASP A 247 -5.67 -17.05 -1.15
CA ASP A 247 -6.26 -15.72 -1.00
C ASP A 247 -5.80 -15.06 0.31
N LEU A 248 -5.80 -15.81 1.42
CA LEU A 248 -5.30 -15.35 2.72
C LEU A 248 -3.82 -14.97 2.67
N TYR A 249 -2.96 -15.80 2.07
CA TYR A 249 -1.54 -15.49 1.98
C TYR A 249 -1.28 -14.22 1.18
N VAL A 250 -1.98 -14.02 0.06
CA VAL A 250 -1.85 -12.79 -0.74
C VAL A 250 -2.31 -11.57 0.06
N MET A 251 -3.43 -11.67 0.78
CA MET A 251 -3.93 -10.59 1.63
C MET A 251 -2.98 -10.25 2.78
N VAL A 252 -2.49 -11.26 3.50
CA VAL A 252 -1.51 -11.07 4.59
C VAL A 252 -0.27 -10.37 4.07
N HIS A 253 0.26 -10.81 2.93
CA HIS A 253 1.39 -10.13 2.30
C HIS A 253 1.08 -8.66 1.96
N SER A 254 -0.10 -8.39 1.38
CA SER A 254 -0.51 -7.01 1.04
C SER A 254 -0.54 -6.13 2.28
N LEU A 255 -1.20 -6.58 3.34
CA LEU A 255 -1.28 -5.86 4.61
C LEU A 255 0.08 -5.65 5.26
N CYS A 256 0.96 -6.66 5.25
CA CYS A 256 2.33 -6.51 5.71
C CYS A 256 3.07 -5.45 4.89
N SER A 257 2.93 -5.45 3.56
CA SER A 257 3.57 -4.45 2.69
C SER A 257 3.04 -3.04 2.94
N GLU A 258 1.73 -2.88 3.14
CA GLU A 258 1.09 -1.60 3.46
C GLU A 258 1.55 -1.07 4.82
N LEU A 259 1.63 -1.94 5.84
CA LEU A 259 2.14 -1.59 7.16
C LEU A 259 3.58 -1.10 7.09
N HIS A 260 4.47 -1.81 6.39
CA HIS A 260 5.86 -1.38 6.22
C HIS A 260 5.96 -0.03 5.50
N SER A 261 5.16 0.18 4.46
CA SER A 261 5.09 1.46 3.74
C SER A 261 4.61 2.61 4.65
N ALA A 262 3.59 2.37 5.46
CA ALA A 262 3.06 3.35 6.42
C ALA A 262 4.07 3.68 7.52
N VAL A 263 4.78 2.67 8.05
CA VAL A 263 5.86 2.86 9.04
C VAL A 263 7.01 3.67 8.43
N ALA A 264 7.46 3.34 7.22
CA ALA A 264 8.50 4.09 6.52
C ALA A 264 8.06 5.53 6.23
N GLY A 265 6.79 5.74 5.84
CA GLY A 265 6.18 7.05 5.66
C GLY A 265 6.21 7.88 6.95
N ARG A 266 5.74 7.30 8.06
CA ARG A 266 5.76 7.92 9.39
C ARG A 266 7.18 8.33 9.78
N LEU A 267 8.18 7.47 9.59
CA LEU A 267 9.57 7.78 9.94
C LEU A 267 10.11 8.97 9.13
N ARG A 268 9.77 9.07 7.84
CA ARG A 268 10.14 10.24 7.03
C ARG A 268 9.46 11.51 7.53
N THR A 269 8.14 11.48 7.73
CA THR A 269 7.39 12.62 8.25
C THR A 269 7.89 13.08 9.62
N MET A 270 8.28 12.15 10.50
CA MET A 270 8.88 12.49 11.80
C MET A 270 10.22 13.23 11.64
N ARG A 271 11.07 12.83 10.68
CA ARG A 271 12.33 13.53 10.40
C ARG A 271 12.09 14.93 9.81
N ASP A 272 11.15 15.04 8.87
CA ASP A 272 10.79 16.33 8.30
C ASP A 272 10.18 17.26 9.35
N TRP A 273 9.32 16.76 10.22
CA TRP A 273 8.77 17.51 11.35
C TRP A 273 9.87 18.00 12.29
N ALA A 274 10.84 17.16 12.64
CA ALA A 274 11.97 17.55 13.47
C ALA A 274 12.84 18.63 12.80
N ARG A 275 13.02 18.56 11.47
CA ARG A 275 13.73 19.61 10.71
C ARG A 275 12.96 20.94 10.77
N VAL A 276 11.68 20.92 10.45
CA VAL A 276 10.81 22.12 10.46
C VAL A 276 10.72 22.72 11.86
N SER A 277 10.67 21.90 12.91
CA SER A 277 10.67 22.37 14.30
C SER A 277 11.94 23.17 14.62
N LYS A 278 13.10 22.70 14.18
CA LYS A 278 14.38 23.42 14.39
C LYS A 278 14.46 24.72 13.57
N GLU A 279 14.03 24.68 12.32
CA GLU A 279 13.97 25.88 11.48
C GLU A 279 13.01 26.93 12.08
N LYS A 280 11.90 26.49 12.65
CA LYS A 280 10.96 27.34 13.38
C LYS A 280 11.61 27.97 14.62
N GLU A 281 12.27 27.18 15.46
CA GLU A 281 12.98 27.69 16.65
C GLU A 281 14.04 28.73 16.26
N ALA A 282 14.84 28.47 15.22
CA ALA A 282 15.84 29.42 14.72
C ALA A 282 15.20 30.74 14.22
N LEU A 283 14.08 30.65 13.49
CA LEU A 283 13.34 31.83 13.04
C LEU A 283 12.73 32.63 14.21
N GLU A 284 12.25 31.96 15.25
CA GLU A 284 11.75 32.61 16.47
C GLU A 284 12.88 33.35 17.21
N GLU A 285 14.08 32.77 17.26
CA GLU A 285 15.28 33.42 17.81
C GLU A 285 15.71 34.65 16.99
N GLU A 286 15.79 34.53 15.66
CA GLU A 286 16.13 35.64 14.76
C GLU A 286 15.12 36.78 14.84
N MET A 287 13.82 36.46 14.88
CA MET A 287 12.75 37.44 15.04
C MET A 287 12.87 38.17 16.38
N THR A 288 13.15 37.44 17.46
CA THR A 288 13.34 38.03 18.79
C THR A 288 14.57 38.94 18.82
N SER A 289 15.68 38.52 18.23
CA SER A 289 16.90 39.32 18.10
C SER A 289 16.66 40.60 17.29
N THR A 290 15.91 40.50 16.19
CA THR A 290 15.55 41.63 15.34
C THR A 290 14.66 42.63 16.08
N ILE A 291 13.66 42.15 16.83
CA ILE A 291 12.80 43.01 17.65
C ILE A 291 13.63 43.75 18.70
N GLN A 292 14.56 43.06 19.38
CA GLN A 292 15.45 43.67 20.36
C GLN A 292 16.35 44.74 19.74
N ALA A 293 16.91 44.47 18.56
CA ALA A 293 17.73 45.44 17.83
C ALA A 293 16.93 46.71 17.46
N PHE A 294 15.70 46.56 16.98
CA PHE A 294 14.82 47.70 16.69
C PHE A 294 14.41 48.47 17.96
N GLN A 295 14.14 47.77 19.06
CA GLN A 295 13.85 48.42 20.35
C GLN A 295 15.04 49.23 20.86
N SER A 296 16.27 48.71 20.71
CA SER A 296 17.50 49.44 21.04
C SER A 296 17.64 50.69 20.18
N GLN A 297 17.47 50.59 18.86
CA GLN A 297 17.55 51.75 17.96
C GLN A 297 16.52 52.83 18.31
N ILE A 298 15.29 52.44 18.67
CA ILE A 298 14.26 53.39 19.11
C ILE A 298 14.68 54.07 20.43
N ALA A 299 15.25 53.31 21.37
CA ALA A 299 15.73 53.86 22.63
C ALA A 299 16.90 54.84 22.42
N ASP A 300 17.85 54.50 21.54
CA ASP A 300 19.00 55.34 21.20
C ASP A 300 18.54 56.65 20.54
N LEU A 301 17.64 56.59 19.56
CA LEU A 301 17.07 57.77 18.89
C LEU A 301 16.28 58.67 19.85
N ALA A 302 15.53 58.09 20.80
CA ALA A 302 14.83 58.86 21.82
C ALA A 302 15.81 59.57 22.78
N ASN A 303 16.94 58.94 23.09
CA ASN A 303 17.98 59.52 23.94
C ASN A 303 18.76 60.64 23.21
N GLU A 304 19.04 60.48 21.92
CA GLU A 304 19.67 61.52 21.09
C GLU A 304 18.77 62.76 20.91
N GLN A 305 17.46 62.56 20.69
CA GLN A 305 16.47 63.65 20.62
C GLN A 305 16.29 64.39 21.95
N ALA A 306 16.42 63.69 23.09
CA ALA A 306 16.40 64.34 24.40
C ALA A 306 17.68 65.16 24.69
N SER A 307 18.78 64.88 23.97
CA SER A 307 20.10 65.49 24.20
C SER A 307 20.44 66.64 23.23
N THR A 308 19.64 66.86 22.17
CA THR A 308 19.85 67.93 21.20
C THR A 308 18.58 68.77 20.98
N ALA A 309 18.35 69.73 21.87
CA ALA A 309 17.38 70.81 21.66
C ALA A 309 18.04 71.98 20.90
N ALA A 310 18.02 71.95 19.57
CA ALA A 310 18.07 73.15 18.72
C ALA A 310 17.60 72.82 17.29
N PRO A 311 16.58 73.51 16.73
CA PRO A 311 16.15 73.28 15.36
C PRO A 311 16.97 74.14 14.41
N SER A 312 17.62 73.52 13.42
CA SER A 312 18.15 74.22 12.26
C SER A 312 17.43 73.76 11.00
N GLU A 313 16.75 74.71 10.37
CA GLU A 313 16.04 74.60 9.11
C GLU A 313 16.96 74.17 7.96
N GLY A 314 16.49 73.22 7.14
CA GLY A 314 17.18 72.89 5.89
C GLY A 314 16.62 71.64 5.20
N SER A 315 15.95 71.85 4.07
CA SER A 315 15.54 70.84 3.07
C SER A 315 14.19 70.13 3.30
N CYS A 316 13.08 70.87 3.19
CA CYS A 316 11.71 70.37 3.38
C CYS A 316 11.07 69.63 2.17
N GLY A 317 11.75 69.48 1.03
CA GLY A 317 11.13 68.91 -0.19
C GLY A 317 11.21 67.38 -0.32
N ASN A 318 12.37 66.79 0.01
CA ASN A 318 12.64 65.37 -0.22
C ASN A 318 12.18 64.47 0.94
N TRP A 319 12.28 64.99 2.18
CA TRP A 319 11.86 64.28 3.39
C TRP A 319 10.34 64.09 3.45
N ASN A 320 9.54 65.07 3.02
CA ASN A 320 8.09 64.95 3.02
C ASN A 320 7.60 63.85 2.06
N SER A 321 8.22 63.71 0.89
CA SER A 321 7.86 62.66 -0.07
C SER A 321 8.22 61.27 0.46
N ARG A 322 9.41 61.13 1.08
CA ARG A 322 9.87 59.87 1.67
C ARG A 322 9.07 59.48 2.92
N LEU A 323 8.66 60.47 3.72
CA LEU A 323 7.80 60.28 4.90
C LEU A 323 6.37 59.87 4.51
N LEU A 324 5.81 60.48 3.45
CA LEU A 324 4.53 60.05 2.89
C LEU A 324 4.60 58.60 2.41
N GLN A 325 5.64 58.26 1.63
CA GLN A 325 5.79 56.91 1.10
C GLN A 325 5.97 55.86 2.19
N MET A 326 6.74 56.18 3.24
CA MET A 326 6.89 55.32 4.42
C MET A 326 5.57 55.20 5.21
N THR A 327 4.73 56.23 5.21
CA THR A 327 3.41 56.18 5.85
C THR A 327 2.45 55.29 5.07
N ASP A 328 2.45 55.40 3.74
CA ASP A 328 1.67 54.54 2.84
C ASP A 328 2.10 53.08 2.93
N ASP A 329 3.41 52.80 2.92
CA ASP A 329 3.95 51.44 3.07
C ASP A 329 3.58 50.85 4.44
N MET A 330 3.67 51.64 5.51
CA MET A 330 3.29 51.21 6.86
C MET A 330 1.77 50.96 6.96
N GLN A 331 0.96 51.71 6.22
CA GLN A 331 -0.49 51.54 6.15
C GLN A 331 -0.87 50.30 5.32
N ALA A 332 -0.13 50.02 4.24
CA ALA A 332 -0.26 48.80 3.43
C ALA A 332 0.12 47.55 4.24
N VAL A 333 1.24 47.58 4.98
CA VAL A 333 1.65 46.48 5.86
C VAL A 333 0.63 46.26 6.99
N ARG A 334 0.06 47.33 7.56
CA ARG A 334 -1.04 47.20 8.53
C ARG A 334 -2.31 46.60 7.92
N ALA A 335 -2.63 46.92 6.67
CA ALA A 335 -3.75 46.31 5.96
C ALA A 335 -3.50 44.82 5.68
N GLN A 336 -2.29 44.47 5.26
CA GLN A 336 -1.88 43.10 5.00
C GLN A 336 -1.87 42.25 6.29
N ASN A 337 -1.36 42.79 7.40
CA ASN A 337 -1.44 42.11 8.69
C ASN A 337 -2.88 41.88 9.16
N ARG A 338 -3.80 42.82 8.91
CA ARG A 338 -5.23 42.60 9.19
C ARG A 338 -5.81 41.47 8.35
N ALA A 339 -5.47 41.41 7.06
CA ALA A 339 -5.91 40.31 6.19
C ALA A 339 -5.37 38.95 6.64
N TYR A 340 -4.11 38.85 7.06
CA TYR A 340 -3.55 37.60 7.60
C TYR A 340 -4.18 37.20 8.93
N VAL A 341 -4.51 38.15 9.80
CA VAL A 341 -5.22 37.86 11.05
C VAL A 341 -6.62 37.30 10.77
N GLU A 342 -7.34 37.89 9.82
CA GLU A 342 -8.66 37.39 9.39
C GLU A 342 -8.56 35.97 8.77
N GLU A 343 -7.55 35.71 7.95
CA GLU A 343 -7.31 34.38 7.36
C GLU A 343 -6.97 33.34 8.43
N ILE A 344 -6.13 33.68 9.41
CA ILE A 344 -5.80 32.80 10.54
C ILE A 344 -7.06 32.49 11.36
N GLU A 345 -7.93 33.47 11.57
CA GLU A 345 -9.17 33.29 12.33
C GLU A 345 -10.16 32.39 11.56
N GLN A 346 -10.29 32.56 10.25
CA GLN A 346 -11.08 31.66 9.40
C GLN A 346 -10.53 30.22 9.41
N LEU A 347 -9.21 30.07 9.33
CA LEU A 347 -8.57 28.75 9.39
C LEU A 347 -8.77 28.08 10.76
N LYS A 348 -8.76 28.84 11.86
CA LYS A 348 -9.08 28.32 13.20
C LYS A 348 -10.53 27.85 13.29
N ILE A 349 -11.48 28.59 12.72
CA ILE A 349 -12.89 28.18 12.68
C ILE A 349 -13.04 26.88 11.87
N ALA A 350 -12.44 26.82 10.69
CA ALA A 350 -12.47 25.61 9.84
C ALA A 350 -11.81 24.40 10.52
N GLN A 351 -10.69 24.61 11.23
CA GLN A 351 -10.04 23.58 12.03
C GLN A 351 -10.97 23.06 13.14
N ASN A 352 -11.59 23.96 13.91
CA ASN A 352 -12.52 23.57 14.97
C ASN A 352 -13.73 22.80 14.43
N GLU A 353 -14.29 23.21 13.28
CA GLU A 353 -15.35 22.45 12.63
C GLU A 353 -14.90 21.04 12.24
N MET A 354 -13.69 20.91 11.69
CA MET A 354 -13.15 19.60 11.30
C MET A 354 -12.95 18.70 12.51
N VAL A 355 -12.45 19.24 13.62
CA VAL A 355 -12.29 18.51 14.89
C VAL A 355 -13.64 18.03 15.39
N MET A 356 -14.65 18.91 15.44
CA MET A 356 -16.00 18.54 15.88
C MET A 356 -16.62 17.44 15.00
N ARG A 357 -16.41 17.48 13.68
CA ARG A 357 -16.88 16.41 12.78
C ARG A 357 -16.20 15.08 13.07
N LEU A 358 -14.88 15.08 13.24
CA LEU A 358 -14.12 13.87 13.56
C LEU A 358 -14.52 13.28 14.92
N GLU A 359 -14.76 14.13 15.92
CA GLU A 359 -15.25 13.67 17.23
C GLU A 359 -16.65 13.06 17.11
N ASN A 360 -17.54 13.66 16.33
CA ASN A 360 -18.89 13.12 16.10
C ASN A 360 -18.85 11.78 15.32
N GLU A 361 -18.00 11.67 14.29
CA GLU A 361 -17.77 10.41 13.57
C GLU A 361 -17.17 9.33 14.48
N ARG A 362 -16.23 9.70 15.37
CA ARG A 362 -15.69 8.80 16.38
C ARG A 362 -16.78 8.31 17.34
N HIS A 363 -17.63 9.20 17.83
CA HIS A 363 -18.73 8.85 18.74
C HIS A 363 -19.75 7.93 18.05
N THR A 364 -20.17 8.24 16.83
CA THR A 364 -21.11 7.40 16.07
C THR A 364 -20.53 6.01 15.75
N PHE A 365 -19.24 5.92 15.41
CA PHE A 365 -18.57 4.64 15.21
C PHE A 365 -18.47 3.83 16.51
N GLN A 366 -18.16 4.49 17.63
CA GLN A 366 -18.10 3.86 18.94
C GLN A 366 -19.47 3.33 19.39
N GLU A 367 -20.55 4.07 19.15
CA GLU A 367 -21.92 3.60 19.41
C GLU A 367 -22.30 2.39 18.55
N LEU A 368 -21.92 2.39 17.27
CA LEU A 368 -22.17 1.26 16.37
C LEU A 368 -21.46 0.00 16.85
N LEU A 369 -20.20 0.13 17.29
CA LEU A 369 -19.42 -0.95 17.89
C LEU A 369 -20.06 -1.47 19.17
N SER A 370 -20.49 -0.59 20.07
CA SER A 370 -21.18 -0.98 21.31
C SER A 370 -22.47 -1.76 21.02
N LYS A 371 -23.31 -1.28 20.09
CA LYS A 371 -24.53 -2.01 19.68
C LYS A 371 -24.21 -3.38 19.07
N ARG A 372 -23.14 -3.46 18.27
CA ARG A 372 -22.71 -4.75 17.69
C ARG A 372 -22.18 -5.71 18.75
N LEU A 373 -21.49 -5.20 19.75
CA LEU A 373 -21.02 -5.99 20.88
C LEU A 373 -22.18 -6.51 21.72
N GLU A 374 -23.16 -5.65 22.05
CA GLU A 374 -24.37 -6.05 22.78
C GLU A 374 -25.14 -7.16 22.07
N THR A 375 -25.35 -7.03 20.76
CA THR A 375 -26.02 -8.08 19.96
C THR A 375 -25.25 -9.40 19.97
N LEU A 376 -23.92 -9.36 19.82
CA LEU A 376 -23.10 -10.57 19.88
C LEU A 376 -23.09 -11.21 21.27
N VAL A 377 -23.08 -10.41 22.34
CA VAL A 377 -23.16 -10.92 23.72
C VAL A 377 -24.49 -11.63 23.97
N GLU A 378 -25.59 -11.05 23.49
CA GLU A 378 -26.92 -11.66 23.61
C GLU A 378 -27.05 -12.94 22.78
N GLU A 379 -26.54 -12.96 21.54
CA GLU A 379 -26.47 -14.17 20.71
C GLU A 379 -25.66 -15.28 21.40
N ASN A 380 -24.51 -14.94 21.99
CA ASN A 380 -23.66 -15.89 22.70
C ASN A 380 -24.36 -16.44 23.96
N ARG A 381 -25.07 -15.59 24.69
CA ARG A 381 -25.90 -16.00 25.84
C ARG A 381 -26.99 -17.00 25.44
N GLN A 382 -27.67 -16.77 24.32
CA GLN A 382 -28.70 -17.67 23.79
C GLN A 382 -28.10 -19.02 23.35
N LEU A 383 -26.93 -19.00 22.71
CA LEU A 383 -26.21 -20.22 22.32
C LEU A 383 -25.74 -21.03 23.53
N GLN A 384 -25.25 -20.38 24.58
CA GLN A 384 -24.90 -21.05 25.83
C GLN A 384 -26.11 -21.74 26.47
N ALA A 385 -27.26 -21.05 26.56
CA ALA A 385 -28.49 -21.65 27.07
C ALA A 385 -28.96 -22.84 26.21
N ALA A 386 -28.85 -22.76 24.89
CA ALA A 386 -29.16 -23.87 23.99
C ALA A 386 -28.22 -25.08 24.19
N ASN A 387 -26.92 -24.83 24.38
CA ASN A 387 -25.95 -25.87 24.67
C ASN A 387 -26.21 -26.56 26.01
N GLU A 388 -26.59 -25.81 27.06
CA GLU A 388 -26.98 -26.40 28.35
C GLU A 388 -28.23 -27.27 28.23
N GLN A 389 -29.22 -26.84 27.45
CA GLN A 389 -30.43 -27.63 27.17
C GLN A 389 -30.12 -28.91 26.39
N LEU A 390 -29.25 -28.84 25.38
CA LEU A 390 -28.82 -30.01 24.62
C LEU A 390 -28.01 -30.98 25.49
N GLY A 391 -27.08 -30.48 26.30
CA GLY A 391 -26.31 -31.29 27.25
C GLY A 391 -27.22 -32.00 28.26
N SER A 392 -28.20 -31.29 28.83
CA SER A 392 -29.14 -31.89 29.78
C SER A 392 -30.11 -32.90 29.13
N ARG A 393 -30.48 -32.72 27.85
CA ARG A 393 -31.20 -33.75 27.07
C ARG A 393 -30.34 -34.99 26.83
N LEU A 394 -29.07 -34.82 26.46
CA LEU A 394 -28.15 -35.91 26.22
C LEU A 394 -27.92 -36.74 27.50
N ILE A 395 -27.72 -36.08 28.64
CA ILE A 395 -27.59 -36.74 29.95
C ILE A 395 -28.85 -37.53 30.30
N LYS A 396 -30.05 -37.00 30.04
CA LYS A 396 -31.32 -37.73 30.25
C LYS A 396 -31.43 -38.95 29.33
N GLN A 397 -31.02 -38.84 28.07
CA GLN A 397 -31.06 -39.93 27.10
C GLN A 397 -30.05 -41.05 27.43
N VAL A 398 -28.85 -40.71 27.91
CA VAL A 398 -27.87 -41.69 28.39
C VAL A 398 -28.39 -42.41 29.65
N ARG A 399 -29.02 -41.68 30.58
CA ARG A 399 -29.63 -42.26 31.79
C ARG A 399 -30.81 -43.19 31.47
N SER A 400 -31.66 -42.87 30.50
CA SER A 400 -32.78 -43.75 30.11
C SER A 400 -32.29 -45.01 29.37
N ARG A 401 -31.26 -44.89 28.53
CA ARG A 401 -30.63 -46.03 27.85
C ARG A 401 -29.97 -47.02 28.83
N ASN A 402 -29.32 -46.51 29.88
CA ASN A 402 -28.78 -47.35 30.96
C ASN A 402 -29.85 -48.03 31.84
N LYS A 403 -31.07 -47.47 31.93
CA LYS A 403 -32.20 -48.15 32.60
C LYS A 403 -32.82 -49.24 31.72
N GLY A 404 -32.88 -49.04 30.41
CA GLY A 404 -33.37 -50.05 29.45
C GLY A 404 -32.48 -51.29 29.38
N SER A 405 -31.15 -51.13 29.48
CA SER A 405 -30.20 -52.24 29.46
C SER A 405 -30.19 -53.09 30.74
N ARG A 406 -30.73 -52.61 31.87
CA ARG A 406 -30.82 -53.37 33.11
C ARG A 406 -32.09 -54.22 33.24
N ASN A 407 -33.09 -53.99 32.40
CA ASN A 407 -34.34 -54.76 32.38
C ASN A 407 -34.35 -55.88 31.33
N SER A 408 -33.35 -55.96 30.44
CA SER A 408 -33.26 -57.02 29.42
C SER A 408 -32.51 -58.28 29.87
N ASP A 409 -31.89 -58.27 31.05
CA ASP A 409 -31.08 -59.40 31.56
C ASP A 409 -31.84 -60.33 32.54
N VAL A 410 -33.17 -60.21 32.64
CA VAL A 410 -33.99 -61.11 33.48
C VAL A 410 -35.03 -61.81 32.61
N CYS A 411 -34.58 -62.69 31.72
CA CYS A 411 -35.44 -63.69 31.08
C CYS A 411 -34.59 -64.78 30.41
N TYR A 412 -33.82 -65.54 31.20
CA TYR A 412 -33.40 -66.91 30.85
C TYR A 412 -33.02 -67.66 32.14
N THR A 413 -34.01 -68.34 32.71
CA THR A 413 -33.90 -69.64 33.41
C THR A 413 -35.28 -70.27 33.45
#